data_AF-A0A328RYR4-F1
#
_entry.id   AF-A0A328RYR4-F1
#
_cell.length_a   1.000
_cell.length_b   1.000
_cell.length_c   1.000
_cell.angle_alpha   90.00
_cell.angle_beta   90.00
_cell.angle_gamma   90.00
#
_symmetry.space_group_name_H-M   'P 1'
#
loop_
_entity.id
_entity.type
_entity.pdbx_description
1 polymer ?
#
loop_
_entity_poly.entity_id
_entity_poly.type
_entity_poly.pdbx_seq_one_letter_code
_entity_poly.pdbx_strand_id
1 'polypeptide(L)'
;PSYAYEKLYKKAKETNADICTGKANFLRERTQFEFDFRENYVWEKERVITDVNDFPEIFEDSYYWNKIIRKELLIKNDIKLPDGMIYADRHFAHNAFIHANKIAVIPDCVYLWRQIKSSLSQQRRTTDNYINRLDSYDLDLDSFIDSCDIYFKFLLRRIIVPIRGILNSEEFEDVVFERVQPLIKIQEGEFENLYDNDLNQIDNICAYLISNNHRLELKKLLQLDLKFQREVYTEDGVSYWKLPLFRNPNIPVPDELFRIRYLLSQFVTIDSINITKDKISFSNIRIPEHLPIKDLQIALIGLTDQENVFEENTLTFDLKVDENGDDLSYSTEISSESLANFELYDVFLKCVYEDGKFNYIRLNDVIIEEINDKTNNMKAYLTPIGNLSLISQNMDNQFEIECDENKLMVNMRNKQSIKKNLRMLVRKDSTNELIHLSLNDEGDAFELEWKYFLDPRSSYLLFITVFNDNAKIRSNVRFKEKLLDNFCEKSVITDNNLDVTVYKAENGDIRIKSL
;
A
#
# COMPACT_ATOMS: atom_id res chain seq x y z
N PRO A 1 11.78 19.42 5.38
CA PRO A 1 13.02 19.01 4.69
C PRO A 1 13.79 20.26 4.24
N SER A 2 15.13 20.30 4.31
CA SER A 2 15.89 21.52 4.01
C SER A 2 15.80 21.95 2.54
N TYR A 3 15.61 21.01 1.62
CA TYR A 3 15.49 21.23 0.17
C TYR A 3 14.08 21.64 -0.28
N ALA A 4 13.09 21.68 0.61
CA ALA A 4 11.68 21.81 0.26
C ALA A 4 11.36 23.07 -0.56
N TYR A 5 11.74 24.25 -0.05
CA TYR A 5 11.46 25.52 -0.72
C TYR A 5 12.20 25.66 -2.04
N GLU A 6 13.44 25.15 -2.12
CA GLU A 6 14.22 25.19 -3.36
C GLU A 6 13.53 24.39 -4.47
N LYS A 7 13.14 23.14 -4.18
CA LYS A 7 12.46 22.28 -5.17
C LYS A 7 11.12 22.86 -5.62
N LEU A 8 10.28 23.25 -4.66
CA LEU A 8 8.98 23.87 -4.97
C LEU A 8 9.16 25.15 -5.82
N TYR A 9 10.08 26.03 -5.44
CA TYR A 9 10.31 27.29 -6.14
C TYR A 9 10.86 27.08 -7.55
N LYS A 10 11.84 26.19 -7.70
CA LYS A 10 12.42 25.84 -8.99
C LYS A 10 11.34 25.33 -9.94
N LYS A 11 10.54 24.35 -9.50
CA LYS A 11 9.45 23.80 -10.33
C LYS A 11 8.39 24.85 -10.67
N ALA A 12 8.00 25.69 -9.70
CA ALA A 12 7.04 26.77 -9.94
C ALA A 12 7.54 27.76 -11.00
N LYS A 13 8.83 28.10 -10.99
CA LYS A 13 9.45 28.98 -12.00
C LYS A 13 9.55 28.32 -13.36
N GLU A 14 10.00 27.07 -13.42
CA GLU A 14 10.13 26.30 -14.67
C GLU A 14 8.80 26.16 -15.40
N THR A 15 7.72 25.92 -14.65
CA THR A 15 6.38 25.71 -15.22
C THR A 15 5.56 26.99 -15.32
N ASN A 16 6.03 28.09 -14.71
CA ASN A 16 5.26 29.29 -14.42
C ASN A 16 3.92 28.99 -13.74
N ALA A 17 3.93 28.09 -12.76
CA ALA A 17 2.72 27.70 -12.02
C ALA A 17 2.30 28.79 -11.02
N ASP A 18 1.00 28.88 -10.75
CA ASP A 18 0.45 29.71 -9.68
C ASP A 18 0.58 29.02 -8.32
N ILE A 19 0.55 27.69 -8.31
CA ILE A 19 0.74 26.86 -7.13
C ILE A 19 1.75 25.77 -7.47
N CYS A 20 2.70 25.51 -6.56
CA CYS A 20 3.47 24.27 -6.59
C CYS A 20 3.32 23.53 -5.26
N THR A 21 2.91 22.27 -5.32
CA THR A 21 2.71 21.39 -4.16
C THR A 21 3.62 20.16 -4.22
N GLY A 22 4.02 19.66 -3.05
CA GLY A 22 4.83 18.46 -2.92
C GLY A 22 4.31 17.50 -1.85
N LYS A 23 4.89 16.31 -1.82
CA LYS A 23 4.50 15.24 -0.90
C LYS A 23 4.65 15.67 0.56
N ALA A 24 3.67 15.30 1.37
CA ALA A 24 3.73 15.40 2.81
C ALA A 24 3.92 14.01 3.42
N ASN A 25 4.65 13.92 4.54
CA ASN A 25 4.70 12.70 5.34
C ASN A 25 4.44 13.01 6.82
N PHE A 26 3.98 12.02 7.59
CA PHE A 26 3.91 12.12 9.04
C PHE A 26 5.28 11.92 9.68
N LEU A 27 5.47 12.56 10.83
CA LEU A 27 6.61 12.32 11.72
C LEU A 27 6.09 11.94 13.12
N ARG A 28 6.33 10.70 13.54
CA ARG A 28 5.99 10.19 14.89
C ARG A 28 7.24 9.64 15.55
N GLU A 29 7.57 10.13 16.74
CA GLU A 29 8.69 9.61 17.56
C GLU A 29 10.03 9.47 16.80
N ARG A 30 10.25 10.35 15.79
CA ARG A 30 11.40 10.39 14.84
C ARG A 30 11.32 9.44 13.63
N THR A 31 10.26 8.66 13.50
CA THR A 31 10.01 7.85 12.31
C THR A 31 9.08 8.58 11.35
N GLN A 32 9.42 8.54 10.07
CA GLN A 32 8.61 9.10 8.98
C GLN A 32 7.63 8.03 8.48
N PHE A 33 6.38 8.42 8.26
CA PHE A 33 5.33 7.55 7.70
C PHE A 33 4.63 8.29 6.57
N GLU A 34 4.14 7.56 5.58
CA GLU A 34 3.39 8.16 4.49
C GLU A 34 1.92 8.36 4.84
N PHE A 35 1.21 9.14 4.02
CA PHE A 35 -0.24 9.32 4.12
C PHE A 35 -1.00 8.10 3.57
N ASP A 36 -2.34 8.14 3.63
CA ASP A 36 -3.17 7.14 2.95
C ASP A 36 -2.84 7.13 1.45
N PHE A 37 -3.01 5.98 0.81
CA PHE A 37 -2.75 5.75 -0.61
C PHE A 37 -3.36 6.84 -1.51
N ARG A 38 -4.57 7.31 -1.21
CA ARG A 38 -5.26 8.33 -2.01
C ARG A 38 -4.62 9.72 -1.92
N GLU A 39 -4.22 10.14 -0.74
CA GLU A 39 -3.51 11.41 -0.56
C GLU A 39 -2.13 11.32 -1.25
N ASN A 40 -1.46 10.16 -1.09
CA ASN A 40 -0.20 9.88 -1.77
C ASN A 40 -0.31 9.87 -3.31
N TYR A 41 -1.43 9.41 -3.87
CA TYR A 41 -1.64 9.36 -5.33
C TYR A 41 -1.50 10.75 -5.98
N VAL A 42 -1.88 11.82 -5.27
CA VAL A 42 -1.69 13.20 -5.71
C VAL A 42 -0.22 13.47 -6.06
N TRP A 43 0.70 13.03 -5.21
CA TRP A 43 2.15 13.28 -5.32
C TRP A 43 2.94 12.09 -5.86
N GLU A 44 2.29 11.11 -6.50
CA GLU A 44 2.98 9.92 -7.00
C GLU A 44 4.02 10.26 -8.08
N LYS A 45 3.69 11.22 -8.96
CA LYS A 45 4.55 11.66 -10.06
C LYS A 45 4.46 13.15 -10.29
N GLU A 46 5.43 13.68 -11.02
CA GLU A 46 5.37 15.07 -11.46
C GLU A 46 4.17 15.29 -12.39
N ARG A 47 3.41 16.36 -12.13
CA ARG A 47 2.25 16.76 -12.94
C ARG A 47 2.21 18.27 -13.11
N VAL A 48 1.65 18.72 -14.22
CA VAL A 48 1.25 20.12 -14.45
C VAL A 48 -0.21 20.11 -14.84
N ILE A 49 -1.04 20.72 -14.00
CA ILE A 49 -2.49 20.74 -14.12
C ILE A 49 -2.89 22.15 -14.57
N THR A 50 -3.61 22.25 -15.67
CA THR A 50 -4.15 23.52 -16.20
C THR A 50 -5.65 23.67 -15.99
N ASP A 51 -6.34 22.55 -15.76
CA ASP A 51 -7.74 22.49 -15.37
C ASP A 51 -7.87 21.43 -14.26
N VAL A 52 -8.49 21.79 -13.15
CA VAL A 52 -8.71 20.87 -12.02
C VAL A 52 -9.69 19.74 -12.37
N ASN A 53 -10.51 19.91 -13.41
CA ASN A 53 -11.39 18.86 -13.91
C ASN A 53 -10.62 17.70 -14.56
N ASP A 54 -9.41 17.95 -15.07
CA ASP A 54 -8.54 16.91 -15.65
C ASP A 54 -7.84 16.05 -14.58
N PHE A 55 -7.77 16.54 -13.34
CA PHE A 55 -7.14 15.84 -12.22
C PHE A 55 -7.81 16.21 -10.88
N PRO A 56 -9.08 15.80 -10.67
CA PRO A 56 -9.86 16.16 -9.47
C PRO A 56 -9.25 15.61 -8.18
N GLU A 57 -8.42 14.58 -8.25
CA GLU A 57 -7.73 14.01 -7.08
C GLU A 57 -6.82 15.02 -6.37
N ILE A 58 -6.45 16.14 -7.03
CA ILE A 58 -5.75 17.26 -6.39
C ILE A 58 -6.44 17.76 -5.11
N PHE A 59 -7.77 17.61 -5.01
CA PHE A 59 -8.55 18.00 -3.84
C PHE A 59 -8.39 17.04 -2.63
N GLU A 60 -7.62 15.94 -2.75
CA GLU A 60 -7.15 15.21 -1.56
C GLU A 60 -6.06 16.01 -0.82
N ASP A 61 -5.28 16.85 -1.52
CA ASP A 61 -4.27 17.73 -0.95
C ASP A 61 -4.90 18.99 -0.32
N SER A 62 -5.63 18.77 0.77
CA SER A 62 -6.36 19.82 1.51
C SER A 62 -5.50 20.68 2.45
N TYR A 63 -4.17 20.75 2.24
CA TYR A 63 -3.22 21.33 3.20
C TYR A 63 -2.50 22.57 2.69
N TYR A 64 -2.54 23.73 3.32
CA TYR A 64 -1.79 24.89 2.79
C TYR A 64 -0.26 24.81 2.96
N TRP A 65 0.24 23.94 3.84
CA TRP A 65 1.63 24.00 4.35
C TRP A 65 2.67 23.23 3.51
N ASN A 66 2.26 22.35 2.59
CA ASN A 66 3.14 21.59 1.68
C ASN A 66 3.29 22.25 0.31
N LYS A 67 2.96 23.54 0.18
CA LYS A 67 2.92 24.24 -1.10
C LYS A 67 3.46 25.66 -1.02
N ILE A 68 3.89 26.17 -2.17
CA ILE A 68 4.10 27.59 -2.40
C ILE A 68 3.01 28.10 -3.34
N ILE A 69 2.49 29.30 -3.04
CA ILE A 69 1.38 29.90 -3.77
C ILE A 69 1.78 31.30 -4.21
N ARG A 70 1.50 31.64 -5.46
CA ARG A 70 1.70 32.98 -6.01
C ARG A 70 0.84 33.97 -5.22
N LYS A 71 1.47 34.99 -4.65
CA LYS A 71 0.81 35.98 -3.80
C LYS A 71 -0.34 36.68 -4.52
N GLU A 72 -0.18 37.01 -5.79
CA GLU A 72 -1.18 37.69 -6.60
C GLU A 72 -2.45 36.84 -6.79
N LEU A 73 -2.33 35.51 -6.82
CA LEU A 73 -3.48 34.60 -6.86
C LEU A 73 -4.36 34.77 -5.63
N LEU A 74 -3.74 34.79 -4.44
CA LEU A 74 -4.45 34.91 -3.16
C LEU A 74 -5.13 36.27 -3.04
N ILE A 75 -4.42 37.36 -3.38
CA ILE A 75 -4.94 38.72 -3.26
C ILE A 75 -6.08 38.98 -4.23
N LYS A 76 -5.93 38.55 -5.49
CA LYS A 76 -6.93 38.81 -6.54
C LYS A 76 -8.28 38.14 -6.24
N ASN A 77 -8.26 36.96 -5.64
CA ASN A 77 -9.44 36.15 -5.40
C ASN A 77 -9.87 36.13 -3.91
N ASP A 78 -9.34 37.05 -3.10
CA ASP A 78 -9.59 37.16 -1.65
C ASP A 78 -9.45 35.86 -0.83
N ILE A 79 -8.46 35.03 -1.18
CA ILE A 79 -8.29 33.70 -0.59
C ILE A 79 -7.60 33.82 0.77
N LYS A 80 -8.33 33.49 1.83
CA LYS A 80 -7.89 33.58 3.23
C LYS A 80 -8.32 32.34 4.01
N LEU A 81 -7.66 32.10 5.14
CA LEU A 81 -8.14 31.13 6.12
C LEU A 81 -9.37 31.73 6.81
N PRO A 82 -10.51 31.01 6.86
CA PRO A 82 -11.68 31.45 7.61
C PRO A 82 -11.39 31.56 9.11
N ASP A 83 -11.76 32.69 9.72
CA ASP A 83 -11.53 32.91 11.14
C ASP A 83 -12.39 31.96 12.01
N GLY A 84 -11.77 31.35 13.02
CA GLY A 84 -12.48 30.52 14.01
C GLY A 84 -12.95 29.16 13.51
N MET A 85 -12.68 28.78 12.26
CA MET A 85 -13.10 27.50 11.68
C MET A 85 -12.07 26.40 11.91
N ILE A 86 -12.51 25.24 12.40
CA ILE A 86 -11.73 24.00 12.39
C ILE A 86 -11.79 23.41 10.96
N TYR A 87 -10.67 22.89 10.47
CA TYR A 87 -10.50 22.45 9.07
C TYR A 87 -10.46 23.58 8.02
N ALA A 88 -10.19 24.83 8.44
CA ALA A 88 -9.99 25.99 7.57
C ALA A 88 -8.97 25.78 6.42
N ASP A 89 -7.95 24.95 6.64
CA ASP A 89 -6.92 24.62 5.64
C ASP A 89 -7.52 24.15 4.32
N ARG A 90 -8.64 23.41 4.40
CA ARG A 90 -9.32 22.84 3.26
C ARG A 90 -9.87 23.91 2.34
N HIS A 91 -10.72 24.77 2.90
CA HIS A 91 -11.35 25.86 2.16
C HIS A 91 -10.27 26.71 1.47
N PHE A 92 -9.21 27.06 2.21
CA PHE A 92 -8.10 27.81 1.65
C PHE A 92 -7.40 27.10 0.47
N ALA A 93 -7.02 25.82 0.65
CA ALA A 93 -6.30 25.08 -0.37
C ALA A 93 -7.16 24.85 -1.63
N HIS A 94 -8.44 24.49 -1.45
CA HIS A 94 -9.34 24.19 -2.54
C HIS A 94 -9.74 25.45 -3.32
N ASN A 95 -10.02 26.55 -2.62
CA ASN A 95 -10.23 27.86 -3.22
C ASN A 95 -9.02 28.27 -4.09
N ALA A 96 -7.80 28.05 -3.57
CA ALA A 96 -6.58 28.32 -4.32
C ALA A 96 -6.47 27.44 -5.58
N PHE A 97 -6.81 26.15 -5.51
CA PHE A 97 -6.79 25.27 -6.67
C PHE A 97 -7.82 25.67 -7.73
N ILE A 98 -9.05 25.97 -7.33
CA ILE A 98 -10.14 26.38 -8.25
C ILE A 98 -9.76 27.65 -9.04
N HIS A 99 -9.07 28.60 -8.41
CA HIS A 99 -8.69 29.86 -9.05
C HIS A 99 -7.33 29.85 -9.75
N ALA A 100 -6.54 28.79 -9.60
CA ALA A 100 -5.21 28.70 -10.20
C ALA A 100 -5.29 28.39 -11.70
N ASN A 101 -4.54 29.12 -12.52
CA ASN A 101 -4.47 28.81 -13.95
C ASN A 101 -3.53 27.63 -14.23
N LYS A 102 -2.60 27.37 -13.30
CA LYS A 102 -1.62 26.30 -13.41
C LYS A 102 -1.13 25.84 -12.06
N ILE A 103 -1.20 24.54 -11.81
CA ILE A 103 -0.72 23.88 -10.59
C ILE A 103 0.39 22.90 -10.99
N ALA A 104 1.53 22.97 -10.32
CA ALA A 104 2.62 22.01 -10.47
C ALA A 104 2.69 21.08 -9.26
N VAL A 105 2.82 19.78 -9.50
CA VAL A 105 2.96 18.75 -8.47
C VAL A 105 4.37 18.14 -8.58
N ILE A 106 5.05 17.96 -7.45
CA ILE A 106 6.31 17.21 -7.36
C ILE A 106 6.19 16.02 -6.39
N PRO A 107 6.86 14.89 -6.67
CA PRO A 107 6.79 13.70 -5.80
C PRO A 107 7.66 13.80 -4.54
N ASP A 108 8.55 14.79 -4.49
CA ASP A 108 9.45 15.02 -3.37
C ASP A 108 8.70 15.30 -2.07
N CYS A 109 9.16 14.68 -0.97
CA CYS A 109 8.68 15.01 0.37
C CYS A 109 9.17 16.42 0.77
N VAL A 110 8.25 17.38 0.82
CA VAL A 110 8.54 18.78 1.13
C VAL A 110 8.15 19.16 2.56
N TYR A 111 7.34 18.35 3.23
CA TYR A 111 6.85 18.67 4.57
C TYR A 111 6.68 17.43 5.45
N LEU A 112 7.01 17.59 6.74
CA LEU A 112 6.87 16.56 7.76
C LEU A 112 5.85 17.00 8.81
N TRP A 113 4.63 16.47 8.74
CA TRP A 113 3.59 16.74 9.72
C TRP A 113 3.84 15.96 11.00
N ARG A 114 4.21 16.67 12.06
CA ARG A 114 4.40 16.08 13.39
C ARG A 114 3.05 15.65 13.97
N GLN A 115 2.91 14.35 14.21
CA GLN A 115 1.74 13.79 14.87
C GLN A 115 2.04 13.50 16.34
N ILE A 116 1.16 14.00 17.21
CA ILE A 116 1.14 13.72 18.65
C ILE A 116 -0.18 13.06 19.03
N LYS A 117 -0.21 12.28 20.12
CA LYS A 117 -1.38 11.47 20.52
C LYS A 117 -2.68 12.26 20.71
N SER A 118 -2.60 13.55 21.04
CA SER A 118 -3.75 14.45 21.26
C SER A 118 -4.18 15.25 20.02
N SER A 119 -3.71 14.90 18.82
CA SER A 119 -4.06 15.67 17.61
C SER A 119 -5.56 15.57 17.31
N LEU A 120 -6.22 16.71 17.01
CA LEU A 120 -7.64 16.76 16.64
C LEU A 120 -7.98 15.82 15.48
N SER A 121 -7.03 15.64 14.55
CA SER A 121 -7.12 14.70 13.44
C SER A 121 -7.25 13.23 13.84
N GLN A 122 -7.06 12.89 15.12
CA GLN A 122 -7.22 11.54 15.68
C GLN A 122 -8.59 11.33 16.33
N GLN A 123 -9.37 12.39 16.57
CA GLN A 123 -10.74 12.33 17.11
C GLN A 123 -11.79 12.22 16.00
N ARG A 124 -11.49 11.46 14.94
CA ARG A 124 -12.28 11.44 13.69
C ARG A 124 -13.72 10.92 13.84
N ARG A 125 -14.03 10.29 14.98
CA ARG A 125 -15.28 9.58 15.28
C ARG A 125 -16.17 10.29 16.32
N THR A 126 -15.88 11.56 16.65
CA THR A 126 -16.76 12.33 17.54
C THR A 126 -17.77 13.13 16.72
N THR A 127 -18.97 13.34 17.28
CA THR A 127 -20.02 14.17 16.68
C THR A 127 -19.52 15.59 16.41
N ASP A 128 -18.85 16.22 17.39
CA ASP A 128 -18.27 17.57 17.21
C ASP A 128 -17.31 17.62 16.02
N ASN A 129 -16.42 16.63 15.88
CA ASN A 129 -15.46 16.61 14.78
C ASN A 129 -16.17 16.45 13.43
N TYR A 130 -17.28 15.72 13.39
CA TYR A 130 -18.12 15.58 12.22
C TYR A 130 -18.83 16.90 11.88
N ILE A 131 -19.44 17.57 12.86
CA ILE A 131 -20.06 18.89 12.68
C ILE A 131 -19.05 19.90 12.12
N ASN A 132 -17.84 19.96 12.68
CA ASN A 132 -16.79 20.84 12.15
C ASN A 132 -16.42 20.55 10.68
N ARG A 133 -16.53 19.30 10.22
CA ARG A 133 -16.34 18.95 8.80
C ARG A 133 -17.51 19.42 7.94
N LEU A 134 -18.73 19.36 8.47
CA LEU A 134 -19.92 19.89 7.81
C LEU A 134 -19.84 21.41 7.69
N ASP A 135 -19.42 22.11 8.75
CA ASP A 135 -19.24 23.57 8.70
C ASP A 135 -18.23 23.99 7.61
N SER A 136 -17.11 23.26 7.48
CA SER A 136 -16.16 23.47 6.39
C SER A 136 -16.74 23.15 5.01
N TYR A 137 -17.64 22.17 4.92
CA TYR A 137 -18.30 21.79 3.66
C TYR A 137 -19.32 22.84 3.25
N ASP A 138 -20.12 23.34 4.18
CA ASP A 138 -21.14 24.37 3.95
C ASP A 138 -20.50 25.64 3.37
N LEU A 139 -19.37 26.06 3.95
CA LEU A 139 -18.62 27.21 3.45
C LEU A 139 -18.12 26.98 2.01
N ASP A 140 -17.63 25.77 1.71
CA ASP A 140 -17.19 25.43 0.36
C ASP A 140 -18.37 25.44 -0.62
N LEU A 141 -19.52 24.89 -0.22
CA LEU A 141 -20.75 24.87 -1.04
C LEU A 141 -21.21 26.30 -1.34
N ASP A 142 -21.34 27.14 -0.33
CA ASP A 142 -21.73 28.54 -0.48
C ASP A 142 -20.77 29.33 -1.39
N SER A 143 -19.49 28.97 -1.38
CA SER A 143 -18.45 29.71 -2.12
C SER A 143 -18.26 29.24 -3.56
N PHE A 144 -18.46 27.94 -3.83
CA PHE A 144 -17.97 27.32 -5.07
C PHE A 144 -18.98 26.44 -5.80
N ILE A 145 -20.26 26.33 -5.38
CA ILE A 145 -21.21 25.38 -5.98
C ILE A 145 -21.26 25.45 -7.52
N ASP A 146 -21.22 26.65 -8.09
CA ASP A 146 -21.27 26.88 -9.54
C ASP A 146 -19.91 26.75 -10.25
N SER A 147 -18.83 26.52 -9.50
CA SER A 147 -17.45 26.61 -10.01
C SER A 147 -16.89 25.26 -10.47
N CYS A 148 -17.31 24.16 -9.84
CA CYS A 148 -16.68 22.86 -10.04
C CYS A 148 -17.57 21.69 -9.54
N ASP A 149 -18.41 21.13 -10.39
CA ASP A 149 -19.29 20.00 -10.00
C ASP A 149 -18.49 18.78 -9.50
N ILE A 150 -17.37 18.49 -10.18
CA ILE A 150 -16.52 17.35 -9.84
C ILE A 150 -15.91 17.50 -8.44
N TYR A 151 -15.68 18.74 -7.99
CA TYR A 151 -15.23 19.04 -6.64
C TYR A 151 -16.26 18.58 -5.61
N PHE A 152 -17.55 18.93 -5.76
CA PHE A 152 -18.56 18.54 -4.78
C PHE A 152 -18.87 17.05 -4.81
N LYS A 153 -18.89 16.44 -6.00
CA LYS A 153 -18.94 14.97 -6.13
C LYS A 153 -17.80 14.29 -5.38
N PHE A 154 -16.60 14.87 -5.43
CA PHE A 154 -15.45 14.39 -4.67
C PHE A 154 -15.63 14.59 -3.15
N LEU A 155 -16.14 15.76 -2.75
CA LEU A 155 -16.35 16.09 -1.34
C LEU A 155 -17.43 15.24 -0.67
N LEU A 156 -18.42 14.71 -1.39
CA LEU A 156 -19.45 13.82 -0.84
C LEU A 156 -18.84 12.68 -0.02
N ARG A 157 -17.69 12.15 -0.43
CA ARG A 157 -16.99 11.10 0.32
C ARG A 157 -16.64 11.52 1.74
N ARG A 158 -16.30 12.79 1.95
CA ARG A 158 -15.93 13.29 3.29
C ARG A 158 -17.11 13.47 4.22
N ILE A 159 -18.33 13.59 3.71
CA ILE A 159 -19.55 13.64 4.53
C ILE A 159 -20.14 12.24 4.71
N ILE A 160 -20.16 11.41 3.66
CA ILE A 160 -20.82 10.09 3.71
C ILE A 160 -19.96 9.04 4.43
N VAL A 161 -18.67 8.90 4.09
CA VAL A 161 -17.83 7.81 4.62
C VAL A 161 -17.74 7.81 6.15
N PRO A 162 -17.58 8.97 6.85
CA PRO A 162 -17.53 8.97 8.31
C PRO A 162 -18.79 8.46 9.00
N ILE A 163 -19.97 8.50 8.34
CA ILE A 163 -21.21 7.98 8.90
C ILE A 163 -21.03 6.48 9.26
N ARG A 164 -20.25 5.75 8.46
CA ARG A 164 -19.81 4.39 8.77
C ARG A 164 -18.91 4.39 10.01
N GLY A 165 -19.48 3.95 11.13
CA GLY A 165 -18.78 3.77 12.40
C GLY A 165 -19.00 4.88 13.42
N ILE A 166 -19.79 5.92 13.09
CA ILE A 166 -20.18 6.99 14.04
C ILE A 166 -21.69 6.98 14.31
N LEU A 167 -22.54 6.47 13.40
CA LEU A 167 -23.99 6.36 13.58
C LEU A 167 -24.39 5.33 14.67
N ASN A 168 -24.05 5.65 15.92
CA ASN A 168 -24.24 4.82 17.10
C ASN A 168 -25.15 5.50 18.15
N SER A 169 -25.45 6.79 17.98
CA SER A 169 -26.32 7.58 18.86
C SER A 169 -27.42 8.29 18.08
N GLU A 170 -28.54 8.54 18.76
CA GLU A 170 -29.68 9.31 18.24
C GLU A 170 -29.26 10.75 17.89
N GLU A 171 -28.45 11.38 18.73
CA GLU A 171 -27.89 12.73 18.48
C GLU A 171 -27.11 12.81 17.16
N PHE A 172 -26.26 11.81 16.84
CA PHE A 172 -25.52 11.83 15.59
C PHE A 172 -26.42 11.56 14.38
N GLU A 173 -27.42 10.70 14.54
CA GLU A 173 -28.41 10.45 13.51
C GLU A 173 -29.18 11.73 13.16
N ASP A 174 -29.60 12.51 14.15
CA ASP A 174 -30.26 13.78 13.91
C ASP A 174 -29.35 14.75 13.15
N VAL A 175 -28.08 14.87 13.53
CA VAL A 175 -27.10 15.68 12.76
C VAL A 175 -27.00 15.23 11.30
N VAL A 176 -26.97 13.91 11.04
CA VAL A 176 -26.92 13.40 9.66
C VAL A 176 -28.14 13.84 8.87
N PHE A 177 -29.35 13.64 9.39
CA PHE A 177 -30.57 13.96 8.63
C PHE A 177 -30.89 15.46 8.61
N GLU A 178 -30.47 16.25 9.60
CA GLU A 178 -30.73 17.69 9.63
C GLU A 178 -29.71 18.49 8.80
N ARG A 179 -28.44 18.06 8.78
CA ARG A 179 -27.37 18.80 8.07
C ARG A 179 -26.96 18.15 6.75
N VAL A 180 -26.86 16.82 6.68
CA VAL A 180 -26.35 16.14 5.46
C VAL A 180 -27.44 15.99 4.41
N GLN A 181 -28.68 15.70 4.81
CA GLN A 181 -29.78 15.54 3.85
C GLN A 181 -29.99 16.80 2.98
N PRO A 182 -30.07 18.03 3.53
CA PRO A 182 -30.20 19.22 2.70
C PRO A 182 -29.05 19.39 1.71
N LEU A 183 -27.81 19.09 2.12
CA LEU A 183 -26.63 19.19 1.25
C LEU A 183 -26.70 18.21 0.08
N ILE A 184 -27.15 16.98 0.31
CA ILE A 184 -27.36 16.00 -0.76
C ILE A 184 -28.49 16.49 -1.68
N LYS A 185 -29.58 17.01 -1.13
CA LYS A 185 -30.72 17.52 -1.91
C LYS A 185 -30.36 18.71 -2.80
N ILE A 186 -29.53 19.62 -2.31
CA ILE A 186 -29.00 20.73 -3.12
C ILE A 186 -28.23 20.16 -4.32
N GLN A 187 -27.32 19.22 -4.08
CA GLN A 187 -26.52 18.62 -5.15
C GLN A 187 -27.32 17.74 -6.12
N GLU A 188 -28.38 17.06 -5.67
CA GLU A 188 -29.33 16.38 -6.55
C GLU A 188 -30.08 17.36 -7.48
N GLY A 189 -30.26 18.61 -7.05
CA GLY A 189 -30.87 19.67 -7.86
C GLY A 189 -29.90 20.27 -8.88
N GLU A 190 -28.62 20.41 -8.51
CA GLU A 190 -27.59 21.03 -9.37
C GLU A 190 -26.95 20.05 -10.36
N PHE A 191 -26.75 18.78 -9.99
CA PHE A 191 -25.99 17.82 -10.80
C PHE A 191 -26.88 16.81 -11.53
N GLU A 192 -26.65 16.62 -12.83
CA GLU A 192 -27.43 15.70 -13.69
C GLU A 192 -27.45 14.26 -13.18
N ASN A 193 -26.32 13.78 -12.65
CA ASN A 193 -26.22 12.49 -11.97
C ASN A 193 -25.26 12.57 -10.78
N LEU A 194 -25.83 12.73 -9.58
CA LEU A 194 -25.09 12.78 -8.33
C LEU A 194 -24.31 11.50 -8.05
N TYR A 195 -24.89 10.34 -8.38
CA TYR A 195 -24.37 9.02 -8.04
C TYR A 195 -23.27 8.53 -8.97
N ASP A 196 -22.98 9.28 -10.04
CA ASP A 196 -21.77 9.13 -10.83
C ASP A 196 -20.63 9.92 -10.19
N ASN A 197 -19.99 9.29 -9.21
CA ASN A 197 -18.98 9.87 -8.33
C ASN A 197 -17.99 8.78 -7.84
N ASP A 198 -17.06 9.17 -6.95
CA ASP A 198 -16.01 8.30 -6.39
C ASP A 198 -16.40 7.54 -5.11
N LEU A 199 -17.67 7.58 -4.70
CA LEU A 199 -18.18 6.79 -3.58
C LEU A 199 -18.24 5.32 -3.97
N ASN A 200 -17.97 4.45 -2.99
CA ASN A 200 -18.30 3.04 -3.18
C ASN A 200 -19.82 2.85 -3.21
N GLN A 201 -20.21 1.69 -3.69
CA GLN A 201 -21.60 1.30 -3.86
C GLN A 201 -22.46 1.48 -2.60
N ILE A 202 -21.99 0.99 -1.45
CA ILE A 202 -22.72 1.10 -0.19
C ILE A 202 -22.83 2.58 0.24
N ASP A 203 -21.86 3.43 -0.10
CA ASP A 203 -21.85 4.85 0.30
C ASP A 203 -22.85 5.63 -0.57
N ASN A 204 -22.95 5.30 -1.86
CA ASN A 204 -24.01 5.82 -2.71
C ASN A 204 -25.41 5.39 -2.23
N ILE A 205 -25.58 4.14 -1.78
CA ILE A 205 -26.85 3.70 -1.15
C ILE A 205 -27.10 4.49 0.15
N CYS A 206 -26.08 4.73 0.99
CA CYS A 206 -26.22 5.58 2.17
C CYS A 206 -26.68 7.00 1.80
N ALA A 207 -26.05 7.63 0.80
CA ALA A 207 -26.44 8.96 0.33
C ALA A 207 -27.90 8.99 -0.14
N TYR A 208 -28.34 7.97 -0.88
CA TYR A 208 -29.73 7.83 -1.31
C TYR A 208 -30.71 7.71 -0.13
N LEU A 209 -30.40 6.86 0.86
CA LEU A 209 -31.24 6.67 2.03
C LEU A 209 -31.33 7.94 2.88
N ILE A 210 -30.22 8.69 3.01
CA ILE A 210 -30.20 9.98 3.71
C ILE A 210 -31.07 11.00 2.97
N SER A 211 -30.86 11.15 1.66
CA SER A 211 -31.63 12.04 0.78
C SER A 211 -33.14 11.83 0.93
N ASN A 212 -33.57 10.56 0.99
CA ASN A 212 -34.98 10.17 1.05
C ASN A 212 -35.51 9.91 2.48
N ASN A 213 -34.75 10.29 3.51
CA ASN A 213 -35.15 10.17 4.92
C ASN A 213 -35.46 8.72 5.39
N HIS A 214 -34.80 7.71 4.83
CA HIS A 214 -34.94 6.30 5.19
C HIS A 214 -34.03 5.92 6.38
N ARG A 215 -34.35 6.47 7.56
CA ARG A 215 -33.53 6.34 8.79
C ARG A 215 -33.28 4.90 9.24
N LEU A 216 -34.35 4.11 9.29
CA LEU A 216 -34.29 2.72 9.81
C LEU A 216 -33.43 1.84 8.91
N GLU A 217 -33.50 2.04 7.60
CA GLU A 217 -32.81 1.22 6.63
C GLU A 217 -31.37 1.62 6.43
N LEU A 218 -31.05 2.91 6.60
CA LEU A 218 -29.67 3.35 6.75
C LEU A 218 -28.99 2.60 7.91
N LYS A 219 -29.64 2.55 9.08
CA LYS A 219 -29.11 1.80 10.24
C LYS A 219 -28.92 0.32 9.95
N LYS A 220 -29.93 -0.34 9.36
CA LYS A 220 -29.85 -1.76 9.00
C LYS A 220 -28.72 -2.04 8.01
N LEU A 221 -28.56 -1.21 6.98
CA LEU A 221 -27.49 -1.32 6.00
C LEU A 221 -26.11 -1.21 6.66
N LEU A 222 -25.93 -0.22 7.55
CA LEU A 222 -24.67 0.02 8.25
C LEU A 222 -24.32 -1.07 9.28
N GLN A 223 -25.29 -1.87 9.70
CA GLN A 223 -25.10 -3.03 10.58
C GLN A 223 -24.78 -4.33 9.81
N LEU A 224 -24.85 -4.33 8.48
CA LEU A 224 -24.50 -5.51 7.70
C LEU A 224 -23.00 -5.78 7.79
N ASP A 225 -22.66 -7.04 8.08
CA ASP A 225 -21.31 -7.53 7.84
C ASP A 225 -21.17 -7.86 6.34
N LEU A 226 -20.64 -6.88 5.60
CA LEU A 226 -20.48 -6.95 4.15
C LEU A 226 -19.62 -8.15 3.70
N LYS A 227 -18.79 -8.74 4.57
CA LYS A 227 -17.99 -9.93 4.24
C LYS A 227 -18.85 -11.17 3.95
N PHE A 228 -20.05 -11.22 4.53
CA PHE A 228 -20.99 -12.31 4.35
C PHE A 228 -22.08 -11.99 3.30
N GLN A 229 -22.11 -10.78 2.76
CA GLN A 229 -23.07 -10.38 1.73
C GLN A 229 -22.48 -10.68 0.35
N ARG A 230 -22.58 -11.94 -0.09
CA ARG A 230 -21.94 -12.42 -1.33
C ARG A 230 -22.91 -12.65 -2.50
N GLU A 231 -24.21 -12.53 -2.27
CA GLU A 231 -25.21 -12.82 -3.30
C GLU A 231 -25.13 -11.81 -4.45
N VAL A 232 -25.03 -12.34 -5.67
CA VAL A 232 -25.08 -11.59 -6.92
C VAL A 232 -26.32 -12.01 -7.69
N TYR A 233 -26.99 -11.03 -8.29
CA TYR A 233 -28.10 -11.24 -9.19
C TYR A 233 -27.73 -10.71 -10.58
N THR A 234 -27.88 -11.54 -11.61
CA THR A 234 -27.54 -11.16 -12.98
C THR A 234 -28.79 -11.10 -13.83
N GLU A 235 -29.00 -9.99 -14.54
CA GLU A 235 -30.11 -9.77 -15.47
C GLU A 235 -29.61 -8.97 -16.66
N ASP A 236 -29.96 -9.40 -17.88
CA ASP A 236 -29.58 -8.76 -19.14
C ASP A 236 -28.07 -8.43 -19.29
N GLY A 237 -27.22 -9.32 -18.78
CA GLY A 237 -25.76 -9.15 -18.83
C GLY A 237 -25.22 -8.09 -17.86
N VAL A 238 -25.99 -7.72 -16.83
CA VAL A 238 -25.58 -6.80 -15.77
C VAL A 238 -25.67 -7.51 -14.42
N SER A 239 -24.59 -7.42 -13.64
CA SER A 239 -24.50 -8.03 -12.30
C SER A 239 -24.79 -7.00 -11.20
N TYR A 240 -25.70 -7.37 -10.30
CA TYR A 240 -26.16 -6.56 -9.17
C TYR A 240 -25.83 -7.24 -7.83
N TRP A 241 -25.40 -6.46 -6.85
CA TRP A 241 -25.21 -6.90 -5.48
C TRP A 241 -26.57 -7.04 -4.80
N LYS A 242 -26.98 -8.27 -4.52
CA LYS A 242 -28.28 -8.59 -3.93
C LYS A 242 -28.28 -8.36 -2.42
N LEU A 243 -28.08 -7.10 -2.03
CA LEU A 243 -28.22 -6.64 -0.65
C LEU A 243 -29.70 -6.66 -0.24
N PRO A 244 -30.03 -6.65 1.07
CA PRO A 244 -31.42 -6.67 1.56
C PRO A 244 -32.34 -5.55 1.03
N LEU A 245 -31.78 -4.45 0.52
CA LEU A 245 -32.54 -3.32 -0.05
C LEU A 245 -32.77 -3.44 -1.57
N PHE A 246 -32.08 -4.37 -2.25
CA PHE A 246 -32.22 -4.55 -3.69
C PHE A 246 -33.64 -4.97 -4.05
N ARG A 247 -34.30 -4.20 -4.94
CA ARG A 247 -35.70 -4.40 -5.36
C ARG A 247 -36.68 -4.54 -4.20
N ASN A 248 -36.43 -3.85 -3.09
CA ASN A 248 -37.36 -3.85 -1.97
C ASN A 248 -38.64 -3.07 -2.34
N PRO A 249 -39.84 -3.67 -2.24
CA PRO A 249 -41.08 -3.02 -2.70
C PRO A 249 -41.47 -1.80 -1.87
N ASN A 250 -40.98 -1.69 -0.63
CA ASN A 250 -41.32 -0.58 0.26
C ASN A 250 -40.33 0.59 0.16
N ILE A 251 -39.15 0.37 -0.42
CA ILE A 251 -38.07 1.35 -0.50
C ILE A 251 -37.46 1.23 -1.89
N PRO A 252 -37.90 2.05 -2.85
CA PRO A 252 -37.49 1.93 -4.24
C PRO A 252 -36.09 2.55 -4.42
N VAL A 253 -35.05 1.92 -3.87
CA VAL A 253 -33.67 2.29 -4.16
C VAL A 253 -33.37 1.89 -5.62
N PRO A 254 -32.84 2.79 -6.48
CA PRO A 254 -32.56 2.46 -7.87
C PRO A 254 -31.61 1.27 -8.03
N ASP A 255 -31.95 0.33 -8.92
CA ASP A 255 -31.15 -0.87 -9.21
C ASP A 255 -29.70 -0.52 -9.62
N GLU A 256 -29.47 0.62 -10.28
CA GLU A 256 -28.13 1.08 -10.67
C GLU A 256 -27.21 1.29 -9.45
N LEU A 257 -27.74 1.64 -8.27
CA LEU A 257 -26.94 1.71 -7.03
C LEU A 257 -26.54 0.32 -6.51
N PHE A 258 -27.19 -0.74 -6.99
CA PHE A 258 -26.82 -2.12 -6.72
C PHE A 258 -25.93 -2.72 -7.80
N ARG A 259 -25.64 -2.01 -8.90
CA ARG A 259 -24.76 -2.52 -9.96
C ARG A 259 -23.33 -2.72 -9.47
N ILE A 260 -22.77 -3.91 -9.71
CA ILE A 260 -21.37 -4.22 -9.43
C ILE A 260 -20.52 -3.70 -10.59
N ARG A 261 -19.96 -2.49 -10.44
CA ARG A 261 -19.09 -1.89 -11.46
C ARG A 261 -17.64 -2.35 -11.35
N TYR A 262 -17.18 -2.57 -10.12
CA TYR A 262 -15.83 -3.01 -9.81
C TYR A 262 -15.89 -4.23 -8.90
N LEU A 263 -15.01 -5.19 -9.13
CA LEU A 263 -14.89 -6.41 -8.34
C LEU A 263 -14.51 -6.06 -6.89
N LEU A 264 -15.30 -6.58 -5.94
CA LEU A 264 -15.05 -6.44 -4.50
C LEU A 264 -14.58 -7.77 -3.93
N SER A 265 -13.78 -7.71 -2.86
CA SER A 265 -13.15 -8.90 -2.25
C SER A 265 -14.14 -10.00 -1.89
N GLN A 266 -15.32 -9.64 -1.37
CA GLN A 266 -16.32 -10.62 -0.91
C GLN A 266 -16.93 -11.46 -2.04
N PHE A 267 -16.76 -11.05 -3.29
CA PHE A 267 -17.23 -11.81 -4.46
C PHE A 267 -16.16 -12.71 -5.07
N VAL A 268 -14.94 -12.69 -4.52
CA VAL A 268 -13.84 -13.54 -4.97
C VAL A 268 -13.81 -14.79 -4.10
N THR A 269 -13.67 -15.95 -4.73
CA THR A 269 -13.35 -17.20 -4.02
C THR A 269 -12.17 -17.88 -4.68
N ILE A 270 -11.29 -18.48 -3.88
CA ILE A 270 -10.12 -19.24 -4.31
C ILE A 270 -10.14 -20.57 -3.58
N ASP A 271 -10.29 -21.68 -4.31
CA ASP A 271 -10.37 -23.01 -3.70
C ASP A 271 -9.06 -23.39 -3.01
N SER A 272 -7.94 -23.23 -3.71
CA SER A 272 -6.66 -23.59 -3.11
C SER A 272 -5.48 -22.79 -3.62
N ILE A 273 -4.53 -22.61 -2.71
CA ILE A 273 -3.19 -22.11 -3.00
C ILE A 273 -2.20 -23.21 -2.63
N ASN A 274 -1.49 -23.74 -3.62
CA ASN A 274 -0.52 -24.82 -3.44
C ASN A 274 0.89 -24.30 -3.62
N ILE A 275 1.73 -24.43 -2.59
CA ILE A 275 3.12 -23.98 -2.60
C ILE A 275 4.05 -25.19 -2.58
N THR A 276 4.85 -25.27 -3.64
CA THR A 276 5.89 -26.30 -3.86
C THR A 276 7.24 -25.64 -3.98
N LYS A 277 8.33 -26.41 -4.02
CA LYS A 277 9.69 -25.83 -4.10
C LYS A 277 9.88 -24.95 -5.35
N ASP A 278 9.22 -25.34 -6.44
CA ASP A 278 9.50 -24.79 -7.77
C ASP A 278 8.39 -23.81 -8.23
N LYS A 279 7.21 -23.86 -7.62
CA LYS A 279 6.08 -23.01 -8.01
C LYS A 279 5.03 -22.77 -6.93
N ILE A 280 4.23 -21.73 -7.16
CA ILE A 280 3.01 -21.40 -6.43
C ILE A 280 1.84 -21.51 -7.41
N SER A 281 0.85 -22.34 -7.12
CA SER A 281 -0.34 -22.52 -7.96
C SER A 281 -1.56 -21.96 -7.24
N PHE A 282 -2.30 -21.08 -7.91
CA PHE A 282 -3.62 -20.61 -7.50
C PHE A 282 -4.66 -21.32 -8.36
N SER A 283 -5.64 -21.96 -7.73
CA SER A 283 -6.60 -22.81 -8.44
C SER A 283 -8.04 -22.38 -8.20
N ASN A 284 -8.83 -22.41 -9.28
CA ASN A 284 -10.28 -22.19 -9.27
C ASN A 284 -10.68 -20.85 -8.62
N ILE A 285 -10.02 -19.78 -9.04
CA ILE A 285 -10.39 -18.40 -8.71
C ILE A 285 -11.71 -18.11 -9.43
N ARG A 286 -12.77 -17.83 -8.68
CA ARG A 286 -14.09 -17.45 -9.23
C ARG A 286 -14.44 -16.03 -8.87
N ILE A 287 -15.12 -15.38 -9.80
CA ILE A 287 -15.63 -14.01 -9.70
C ILE A 287 -17.04 -13.96 -10.34
N PRO A 288 -17.84 -12.92 -10.08
CA PRO A 288 -19.12 -12.75 -10.75
C PRO A 288 -18.96 -12.64 -12.27
N GLU A 289 -19.91 -13.22 -13.00
CA GLU A 289 -19.99 -13.08 -14.46
C GLU A 289 -20.37 -11.65 -14.89
N HIS A 290 -20.14 -11.34 -16.16
CA HIS A 290 -20.57 -10.09 -16.81
C HIS A 290 -20.05 -8.80 -16.14
N LEU A 291 -18.89 -8.86 -15.49
CA LEU A 291 -18.15 -7.67 -15.09
C LEU A 291 -17.31 -7.15 -16.28
N PRO A 292 -17.13 -5.82 -16.44
CA PRO A 292 -16.38 -5.22 -17.55
C PRO A 292 -14.86 -5.38 -17.33
N ILE A 293 -14.41 -6.62 -17.16
CA ILE A 293 -13.03 -6.98 -16.83
C ILE A 293 -12.32 -7.41 -18.10
N LYS A 294 -11.27 -6.68 -18.43
CA LYS A 294 -10.41 -6.94 -19.57
C LYS A 294 -9.32 -7.96 -19.24
N ASP A 295 -8.77 -7.90 -18.02
CA ASP A 295 -7.66 -8.75 -17.60
C ASP A 295 -7.65 -8.97 -16.08
N LEU A 296 -7.21 -10.15 -15.67
CA LEU A 296 -7.06 -10.56 -14.27
C LEU A 296 -5.66 -11.09 -14.04
N GLN A 297 -5.01 -10.62 -12.98
CA GLN A 297 -3.63 -10.95 -12.65
C GLN A 297 -3.48 -11.22 -11.15
N ILE A 298 -2.66 -12.20 -10.76
CA ILE A 298 -2.11 -12.22 -9.42
C ILE A 298 -1.00 -11.19 -9.37
N ALA A 299 -1.06 -10.27 -8.40
CA ALA A 299 -0.04 -9.27 -8.16
C ALA A 299 0.66 -9.54 -6.83
N LEU A 300 1.99 -9.61 -6.85
CA LEU A 300 2.85 -9.76 -5.70
C LEU A 300 3.60 -8.45 -5.49
N ILE A 301 3.33 -7.76 -4.39
CA ILE A 301 3.94 -6.48 -4.06
C ILE A 301 5.04 -6.71 -3.03
N GLY A 302 6.29 -6.53 -3.44
CA GLY A 302 7.46 -6.64 -2.57
C GLY A 302 7.46 -5.55 -1.50
N LEU A 303 7.82 -5.93 -0.27
CA LEU A 303 7.86 -5.02 0.87
C LEU A 303 9.30 -4.62 1.27
N THR A 304 10.30 -5.38 0.80
CA THR A 304 11.68 -5.23 1.25
C THR A 304 12.52 -4.24 0.43
N ASP A 305 12.33 -4.20 -0.88
CA ASP A 305 12.91 -3.17 -1.75
C ASP A 305 11.91 -2.02 -1.90
N GLN A 306 11.98 -1.03 -1.01
CA GLN A 306 11.31 0.26 -1.24
C GLN A 306 12.12 1.07 -2.26
N GLU A 307 12.14 0.67 -3.53
CA GLU A 307 12.19 1.67 -4.62
C GLU A 307 10.95 2.55 -4.43
N ASN A 308 11.07 3.89 -4.53
CA ASN A 308 10.00 4.83 -4.18
C ASN A 308 8.78 4.78 -5.14
N VAL A 309 8.67 3.76 -5.99
CA VAL A 309 7.65 3.61 -7.03
C VAL A 309 6.96 2.26 -6.87
N PHE A 310 5.64 2.28 -6.61
CA PHE A 310 4.80 1.10 -6.38
C PHE A 310 4.84 0.09 -7.54
N GLU A 311 4.85 0.58 -8.79
CA GLU A 311 4.87 -0.24 -9.99
C GLU A 311 6.18 -1.03 -10.12
N GLU A 312 7.30 -0.47 -9.69
CA GLU A 312 8.62 -1.12 -9.78
C GLU A 312 8.78 -2.29 -8.79
N ASN A 313 7.98 -2.30 -7.72
CA ASN A 313 7.99 -3.35 -6.70
C ASN A 313 6.86 -4.39 -6.88
N THR A 314 6.14 -4.35 -8.00
CA THR A 314 4.97 -5.21 -8.24
C THR A 314 5.26 -6.22 -9.34
N LEU A 315 5.21 -7.51 -9.02
CA LEU A 315 5.22 -8.60 -10.00
C LEU A 315 3.78 -8.99 -10.34
N THR A 316 3.44 -9.07 -11.62
CA THR A 316 2.10 -9.47 -12.09
C THR A 316 2.14 -10.75 -12.92
N PHE A 317 1.16 -11.63 -12.69
CA PHE A 317 1.05 -12.93 -13.35
C PHE A 317 -0.38 -13.12 -13.86
N ASP A 318 -0.53 -13.26 -15.17
CA ASP A 318 -1.84 -13.40 -15.82
C ASP A 318 -2.55 -14.68 -15.37
N LEU A 319 -3.86 -14.56 -15.20
CA LEU A 319 -4.75 -15.69 -14.94
C LEU A 319 -5.18 -16.31 -16.27
N LYS A 320 -5.27 -17.65 -16.28
CA LYS A 320 -5.79 -18.43 -17.41
C LYS A 320 -7.19 -18.91 -17.07
N VAL A 321 -8.07 -18.93 -18.06
CA VAL A 321 -9.41 -19.51 -17.92
C VAL A 321 -9.29 -21.03 -17.81
N ASP A 322 -9.95 -21.61 -16.82
CA ASP A 322 -10.03 -23.05 -16.64
C ASP A 322 -11.15 -23.61 -17.55
N GLU A 323 -10.79 -24.35 -18.59
CA GLU A 323 -11.74 -24.86 -19.61
C GLU A 323 -12.54 -26.11 -19.15
N ASN A 324 -12.33 -26.58 -17.91
CA ASN A 324 -12.76 -27.91 -17.45
C ASN A 324 -14.06 -27.92 -16.62
N GLY A 325 -14.73 -26.78 -16.44
CA GLY A 325 -15.94 -26.64 -15.62
C GLY A 325 -17.11 -25.98 -16.34
N ASP A 326 -18.31 -26.14 -15.78
CA ASP A 326 -19.54 -25.45 -16.25
C ASP A 326 -19.54 -23.95 -15.86
N ASP A 327 -18.78 -23.57 -14.81
CA ASP A 327 -18.65 -22.19 -14.32
C ASP A 327 -17.31 -21.57 -14.75
N LEU A 328 -17.32 -20.28 -15.09
CA LEU A 328 -16.10 -19.54 -15.43
C LEU A 328 -15.18 -19.40 -14.22
N SER A 329 -14.03 -20.07 -14.28
CA SER A 329 -12.98 -19.95 -13.27
C SER A 329 -11.60 -19.76 -13.86
N TYR A 330 -10.66 -19.38 -12.99
CA TYR A 330 -9.34 -18.98 -13.39
C TYR A 330 -8.26 -19.64 -12.54
N SER A 331 -7.10 -19.88 -13.14
CA SER A 331 -5.92 -20.39 -12.45
C SER A 331 -4.65 -19.70 -12.91
N THR A 332 -3.62 -19.75 -12.08
CA THR A 332 -2.27 -19.34 -12.50
C THR A 332 -1.21 -20.13 -11.74
N GLU A 333 -0.05 -20.25 -12.38
CA GLU A 333 1.14 -20.85 -11.77
C GLU A 333 2.30 -19.86 -11.86
N ILE A 334 2.91 -19.60 -10.72
CA ILE A 334 4.04 -18.68 -10.57
C ILE A 334 5.28 -19.52 -10.31
N SER A 335 6.28 -19.41 -11.18
CA SER A 335 7.59 -20.05 -10.97
C SER A 335 8.32 -19.40 -9.80
N SER A 336 8.95 -20.19 -8.95
CA SER A 336 9.80 -19.67 -7.86
C SER A 336 11.00 -18.88 -8.37
N GLU A 337 11.45 -19.16 -9.60
CA GLU A 337 12.54 -18.41 -10.28
C GLU A 337 12.13 -16.98 -10.64
N SER A 338 10.83 -16.70 -10.74
CA SER A 338 10.32 -15.35 -11.01
C SER A 338 10.28 -14.47 -9.75
N LEU A 339 10.50 -15.05 -8.58
CA LEU A 339 10.49 -14.34 -7.31
C LEU A 339 11.91 -13.96 -6.89
N ALA A 340 12.07 -12.79 -6.29
CA ALA A 340 13.31 -12.47 -5.58
C ALA A 340 13.63 -13.52 -4.50
N ASN A 341 14.92 -13.79 -4.33
CA ASN A 341 15.43 -14.81 -3.41
C ASN A 341 15.07 -14.54 -1.95
N PHE A 342 15.04 -13.25 -1.58
CA PHE A 342 14.70 -12.81 -0.25
C PHE A 342 13.71 -11.65 -0.33
N GLU A 343 12.43 -11.94 -0.21
CA GLU A 343 11.39 -10.92 -0.28
C GLU A 343 10.13 -11.39 0.46
N LEU A 344 9.44 -10.41 1.04
CA LEU A 344 8.11 -10.55 1.58
C LEU A 344 7.12 -9.89 0.62
N TYR A 345 6.23 -10.70 0.04
CA TYR A 345 5.20 -10.21 -0.86
C TYR A 345 3.85 -10.13 -0.18
N ASP A 346 3.19 -8.99 -0.34
CA ASP A 346 1.76 -8.91 -0.19
C ASP A 346 1.09 -9.37 -1.50
N VAL A 347 0.15 -10.32 -1.37
CA VAL A 347 -0.59 -10.93 -2.49
C VAL A 347 -1.92 -10.24 -2.76
N PHE A 348 -2.18 -9.91 -4.02
CA PHE A 348 -3.40 -9.29 -4.48
C PHE A 348 -3.93 -9.98 -5.75
N LEU A 349 -5.24 -9.87 -5.98
CA LEU A 349 -5.83 -10.02 -7.30
C LEU A 349 -5.93 -8.62 -7.91
N LYS A 350 -5.20 -8.36 -8.99
CA LYS A 350 -5.30 -7.16 -9.80
C LYS A 350 -6.33 -7.39 -10.89
N CYS A 351 -7.29 -6.50 -10.99
CA CYS A 351 -8.31 -6.52 -12.02
C CYS A 351 -8.20 -5.26 -12.86
N VAL A 352 -8.12 -5.43 -14.18
CA VAL A 352 -8.05 -4.36 -15.17
C VAL A 352 -9.36 -4.33 -15.92
N TYR A 353 -10.02 -3.17 -15.93
CA TYR A 353 -11.33 -2.97 -16.53
C TYR A 353 -11.23 -2.50 -17.99
N GLU A 354 -12.32 -2.64 -18.73
CA GLU A 354 -12.40 -2.23 -20.15
C GLU A 354 -12.18 -0.73 -20.36
N ASP A 355 -12.52 0.10 -19.37
CA ASP A 355 -12.31 1.55 -19.37
C ASP A 355 -10.84 1.95 -19.07
N GLY A 356 -9.96 0.97 -18.84
CA GLY A 356 -8.55 1.17 -18.53
C GLY A 356 -8.26 1.41 -17.04
N LYS A 357 -9.28 1.51 -16.18
CA LYS A 357 -9.06 1.55 -14.73
C LYS A 357 -8.62 0.19 -14.21
N PHE A 358 -8.07 0.16 -13.01
CA PHE A 358 -7.71 -1.08 -12.34
C PHE A 358 -7.94 -0.99 -10.84
N ASN A 359 -8.09 -2.14 -10.17
CA ASN A 359 -8.10 -2.22 -8.72
C ASN A 359 -7.32 -3.44 -8.22
N TYR A 360 -6.77 -3.32 -7.01
CA TYR A 360 -6.10 -4.40 -6.29
C TYR A 360 -6.98 -4.90 -5.15
N ILE A 361 -7.23 -6.20 -5.12
CA ILE A 361 -7.99 -6.87 -4.08
C ILE A 361 -7.03 -7.67 -3.21
N ARG A 362 -6.85 -7.27 -1.95
CA ARG A 362 -5.97 -7.96 -1.00
C ARG A 362 -6.51 -9.36 -0.72
N LEU A 363 -5.74 -10.40 -1.03
CA LEU A 363 -6.14 -11.76 -0.73
C LEU A 363 -6.08 -12.03 0.78
N ASN A 364 -7.04 -12.75 1.31
CA ASN A 364 -7.19 -13.02 2.74
C ASN A 364 -7.89 -14.36 3.00
N ASP A 365 -7.88 -14.78 4.26
CA ASP A 365 -8.46 -16.03 4.76
C ASP A 365 -9.98 -16.16 4.58
N VAL A 366 -10.70 -15.07 4.28
CA VAL A 366 -12.16 -15.10 4.04
C VAL A 366 -12.49 -15.54 2.61
N ILE A 367 -11.56 -15.33 1.67
CA ILE A 367 -11.75 -15.64 0.24
C ILE A 367 -10.98 -16.89 -0.20
N ILE A 368 -10.04 -17.38 0.62
CA ILE A 368 -9.23 -18.57 0.33
C ILE A 368 -9.76 -19.74 1.16
N GLU A 369 -10.12 -20.85 0.51
CA GLU A 369 -10.61 -22.03 1.22
C GLU A 369 -9.47 -22.88 1.80
N GLU A 370 -8.40 -23.11 1.02
CA GLU A 370 -7.28 -23.95 1.45
C GLU A 370 -5.91 -23.36 1.06
N ILE A 371 -4.94 -23.44 1.99
CA ILE A 371 -3.53 -23.11 1.73
C ILE A 371 -2.67 -24.33 2.06
N ASN A 372 -2.03 -24.88 1.04
CA ASN A 372 -1.16 -26.05 1.12
C ASN A 372 0.30 -25.65 0.95
N ASP A 373 1.02 -25.51 2.06
CA ASP A 373 2.44 -25.16 2.08
C ASP A 373 3.29 -26.37 2.51
N LYS A 374 4.10 -26.89 1.56
CA LYS A 374 4.94 -28.08 1.77
C LYS A 374 6.44 -27.76 1.80
N THR A 375 6.85 -26.49 1.85
CA THR A 375 8.26 -26.11 1.65
C THR A 375 8.82 -25.20 2.72
N ASN A 376 10.15 -25.12 2.80
CA ASN A 376 10.83 -24.14 3.64
C ASN A 376 11.33 -22.90 2.87
N ASN A 377 11.52 -22.99 1.56
CA ASN A 377 12.10 -21.91 0.75
C ASN A 377 11.04 -20.87 0.34
N MET A 378 9.78 -21.27 0.20
CA MET A 378 8.66 -20.38 0.01
C MET A 378 7.58 -20.73 1.02
N LYS A 379 6.99 -19.73 1.66
CA LYS A 379 5.92 -19.94 2.64
C LYS A 379 4.78 -18.96 2.49
N ALA A 380 3.56 -19.45 2.61
CA ALA A 380 2.41 -18.60 2.86
C ALA A 380 2.32 -18.30 4.36
N TYR A 381 1.90 -17.09 4.69
CA TYR A 381 1.44 -16.80 6.04
C TYR A 381 0.28 -15.82 6.00
N LEU A 382 -0.58 -15.93 7.00
CA LEU A 382 -1.67 -14.99 7.23
C LEU A 382 -1.20 -13.98 8.29
N THR A 383 -1.40 -12.70 7.99
CA THR A 383 -1.21 -11.62 8.97
C THR A 383 -2.23 -11.75 10.11
N PRO A 384 -2.05 -11.06 11.26
CA PRO A 384 -3.03 -11.10 12.37
C PRO A 384 -4.45 -10.68 12.00
N ILE A 385 -4.62 -9.96 10.88
CA ILE A 385 -5.92 -9.51 10.36
C ILE A 385 -6.44 -10.37 9.21
N GLY A 386 -5.79 -11.51 8.92
CA GLY A 386 -6.24 -12.50 7.93
C GLY A 386 -5.70 -12.29 6.51
N ASN A 387 -4.94 -11.23 6.23
CA ASN A 387 -4.37 -11.01 4.88
C ASN A 387 -3.27 -12.03 4.55
N LEU A 388 -3.26 -12.54 3.32
CA LEU A 388 -2.26 -13.47 2.81
C LEU A 388 -0.99 -12.75 2.40
N SER A 389 0.16 -13.24 2.84
CA SER A 389 1.45 -12.81 2.33
C SER A 389 2.33 -14.03 2.02
N LEU A 390 3.26 -13.86 1.10
CA LEU A 390 4.20 -14.90 0.67
C LEU A 390 5.61 -14.48 1.04
N ILE A 391 6.35 -15.39 1.65
CA ILE A 391 7.76 -15.17 1.97
C ILE A 391 8.57 -16.04 1.02
N SER A 392 9.40 -15.42 0.20
CA SER A 392 10.46 -16.10 -0.55
C SER A 392 11.76 -16.01 0.25
N GLN A 393 12.36 -17.16 0.53
CA GLN A 393 13.65 -17.34 1.22
C GLN A 393 14.52 -18.36 0.47
N ASN A 394 14.55 -18.27 -0.86
CA ASN A 394 15.39 -19.13 -1.67
C ASN A 394 16.86 -18.67 -1.58
N MET A 395 17.55 -19.14 -0.55
CA MET A 395 18.95 -18.80 -0.29
C MET A 395 19.92 -19.82 -0.88
N ASP A 396 19.42 -20.84 -1.58
CA ASP A 396 20.26 -21.90 -2.11
C ASP A 396 21.13 -21.36 -3.27
N ASN A 397 22.42 -21.67 -3.27
CA ASN A 397 23.43 -21.25 -4.26
C ASN A 397 23.56 -19.73 -4.50
N GLN A 398 23.29 -18.89 -3.48
CA GLN A 398 23.31 -17.42 -3.60
C GLN A 398 24.65 -16.78 -3.26
N PHE A 399 25.55 -17.52 -2.65
CA PHE A 399 26.82 -17.00 -2.17
C PHE A 399 28.01 -17.76 -2.75
N GLU A 400 29.15 -17.07 -2.76
CA GLU A 400 30.46 -17.64 -3.00
C GLU A 400 31.40 -17.17 -1.88
N ILE A 401 32.27 -18.05 -1.40
CA ILE A 401 33.25 -17.70 -0.37
C ILE A 401 34.62 -17.62 -1.00
N GLU A 402 35.31 -16.52 -0.77
CA GLU A 402 36.70 -16.29 -1.11
C GLU A 402 37.49 -15.86 0.12
N CYS A 403 38.80 -16.08 0.06
CA CYS A 403 39.72 -15.61 1.08
C CYS A 403 41.06 -15.32 0.44
N ASP A 404 41.73 -14.29 0.95
CA ASP A 404 43.11 -13.96 0.64
C ASP A 404 43.94 -13.89 1.95
N GLU A 405 45.17 -13.41 1.85
CA GLU A 405 46.09 -13.24 2.99
C GLU A 405 45.61 -12.23 4.06
N ASN A 406 44.59 -11.42 3.76
CA ASN A 406 44.12 -10.31 4.58
C ASN A 406 42.69 -10.45 5.11
N LYS A 407 41.78 -11.07 4.35
CA LYS A 407 40.36 -11.12 4.70
C LYS A 407 39.59 -12.35 4.19
N LEU A 408 38.44 -12.57 4.84
CA LEU A 408 37.34 -13.38 4.33
C LEU A 408 36.42 -12.51 3.48
N MET A 409 35.97 -13.03 2.34
CA MET A 409 34.94 -12.43 1.50
C MET A 409 33.82 -13.43 1.26
N VAL A 410 32.57 -13.00 1.47
CA VAL A 410 31.38 -13.76 1.10
C VAL A 410 30.64 -12.95 0.04
N ASN A 411 30.87 -13.32 -1.22
CA ASN A 411 30.35 -12.67 -2.41
C ASN A 411 28.90 -13.08 -2.66
N MET A 412 28.07 -12.14 -3.09
CA MET A 412 26.67 -12.35 -3.44
C MET A 412 26.50 -12.43 -4.95
N ARG A 413 25.84 -13.49 -5.43
CA ARG A 413 25.60 -13.65 -6.87
C ARG A 413 24.56 -12.68 -7.41
N ASN A 414 23.53 -12.37 -6.63
CA ASN A 414 22.49 -11.43 -7.03
C ASN A 414 22.59 -10.13 -6.21
N LYS A 415 22.89 -9.03 -6.90
CA LYS A 415 23.26 -7.73 -6.31
C LYS A 415 22.06 -6.90 -5.84
N GLN A 416 20.84 -7.20 -6.31
CA GLN A 416 19.70 -6.27 -6.21
C GLN A 416 18.91 -6.40 -4.88
N SER A 417 18.60 -7.60 -4.39
CA SER A 417 17.57 -7.77 -3.33
C SER A 417 18.10 -7.89 -1.89
N ILE A 418 19.43 -7.96 -1.69
CA ILE A 418 19.99 -8.44 -0.42
C ILE A 418 20.56 -7.32 0.48
N LYS A 419 20.86 -6.14 -0.09
CA LYS A 419 21.68 -5.11 0.58
C LYS A 419 21.11 -4.57 1.90
N LYS A 420 19.79 -4.57 2.10
CA LYS A 420 19.15 -3.93 3.26
C LYS A 420 18.78 -4.89 4.40
N ASN A 421 18.68 -6.19 4.13
CA ASN A 421 18.03 -7.14 5.05
C ASN A 421 18.89 -8.32 5.49
N LEU A 422 20.16 -8.39 5.07
CA LEU A 422 21.07 -9.44 5.52
C LEU A 422 22.25 -8.88 6.30
N ARG A 423 22.67 -9.61 7.33
CA ARG A 423 24.01 -9.48 7.91
C ARG A 423 24.66 -10.83 8.03
N MET A 424 25.98 -10.83 7.93
CA MET A 424 26.79 -12.01 8.20
C MET A 424 27.61 -11.81 9.46
N LEU A 425 27.84 -12.91 10.16
CA LEU A 425 28.67 -12.91 11.35
C LEU A 425 29.37 -14.26 11.52
N VAL A 426 30.53 -14.24 12.15
CA VAL A 426 31.20 -15.44 12.65
C VAL A 426 31.04 -15.51 14.16
N ARG A 427 30.88 -16.72 14.68
CA ARG A 427 30.87 -16.99 16.13
C ARG A 427 32.10 -17.80 16.51
N LYS A 428 32.89 -17.32 17.46
CA LYS A 428 34.02 -18.06 18.01
C LYS A 428 33.54 -19.19 18.91
N ASP A 429 34.06 -20.41 18.73
CA ASP A 429 33.56 -21.58 19.45
C ASP A 429 33.86 -21.54 20.95
N SER A 430 35.04 -21.03 21.35
CA SER A 430 35.48 -21.07 22.74
C SER A 430 34.79 -20.03 23.63
N THR A 431 34.40 -18.87 23.07
CA THR A 431 33.85 -17.73 23.83
C THR A 431 32.39 -17.43 23.48
N ASN A 432 31.85 -17.97 22.38
CA ASN A 432 30.58 -17.56 21.77
C ASN A 432 30.54 -16.09 21.32
N GLU A 433 31.69 -15.42 21.21
CA GLU A 433 31.78 -14.06 20.70
C GLU A 433 31.33 -13.98 19.25
N LEU A 434 30.53 -12.96 18.92
CA LEU A 434 29.98 -12.71 17.59
C LEU A 434 30.73 -11.55 16.93
N ILE A 435 31.33 -11.80 15.77
CA ILE A 435 32.00 -10.77 14.97
C ILE A 435 31.24 -10.60 13.65
N HIS A 436 30.83 -9.37 13.37
CA HIS A 436 30.06 -9.06 12.16
C HIS A 436 30.98 -8.79 10.96
N LEU A 437 30.59 -9.31 9.80
CA LEU A 437 31.19 -8.92 8.52
C LEU A 437 30.63 -7.56 8.09
N SER A 438 31.47 -6.74 7.47
CA SER A 438 31.09 -5.44 6.91
C SER A 438 30.76 -5.59 5.44
N LEU A 439 29.72 -4.91 4.96
CA LEU A 439 29.42 -4.87 3.53
C LEU A 439 30.42 -3.93 2.83
N ASN A 440 30.98 -4.35 1.70
CA ASN A 440 31.89 -3.52 0.90
C ASN A 440 31.17 -2.31 0.26
N ASP A 441 31.95 -1.37 -0.28
CA ASP A 441 31.42 -0.12 -0.86
C ASP A 441 30.52 -0.38 -2.10
N GLU A 442 30.84 -1.42 -2.88
CA GLU A 442 30.02 -1.85 -4.03
C GLU A 442 28.72 -2.55 -3.61
N GLY A 443 28.65 -3.01 -2.36
CA GLY A 443 27.52 -3.68 -1.74
C GLY A 443 27.29 -5.11 -2.20
N ASP A 444 28.27 -5.77 -2.79
CA ASP A 444 28.16 -7.12 -3.36
C ASP A 444 28.94 -8.20 -2.60
N ALA A 445 29.71 -7.83 -1.58
CA ALA A 445 30.42 -8.76 -0.72
C ALA A 445 30.38 -8.37 0.76
N PHE A 446 30.22 -9.38 1.63
CA PHE A 446 30.47 -9.24 3.07
C PHE A 446 31.93 -9.58 3.36
N GLU A 447 32.65 -8.68 3.99
CA GLU A 447 34.08 -8.78 4.24
C GLU A 447 34.40 -8.77 5.74
N LEU A 448 35.41 -9.54 6.13
CA LEU A 448 35.98 -9.48 7.48
C LEU A 448 37.49 -9.72 7.43
N GLU A 449 38.25 -8.70 7.81
CA GLU A 449 39.70 -8.82 7.87
C GLU A 449 40.13 -9.71 9.03
N TRP A 450 41.10 -10.57 8.74
CA TRP A 450 41.72 -11.50 9.66
C TRP A 450 42.23 -10.83 10.93
N LYS A 451 42.85 -9.66 10.79
CA LYS A 451 43.47 -8.90 11.88
C LYS A 451 42.52 -8.49 13.01
N TYR A 452 41.20 -8.49 12.76
CA TYR A 452 40.22 -8.02 13.74
C TYR A 452 39.74 -9.10 14.71
N PHE A 453 39.88 -10.38 14.38
CA PHE A 453 39.22 -11.44 15.16
C PHE A 453 39.93 -12.78 15.21
N LEU A 454 40.90 -13.04 14.32
CA LEU A 454 41.60 -14.33 14.29
C LEU A 454 42.56 -14.47 15.47
N ASP A 455 42.32 -15.50 16.27
CA ASP A 455 43.22 -15.95 17.32
C ASP A 455 43.92 -17.23 16.89
N PRO A 456 45.17 -17.50 17.30
CA PRO A 456 45.84 -18.78 17.03
C PRO A 456 45.04 -19.96 17.58
N ARG A 457 45.07 -21.10 16.88
CA ARG A 457 44.43 -22.37 17.30
C ARG A 457 42.94 -22.22 17.65
N SER A 458 42.22 -21.39 16.91
CA SER A 458 40.81 -21.11 17.17
C SER A 458 39.92 -21.58 16.02
N SER A 459 38.64 -21.76 16.33
CA SER A 459 37.65 -22.16 15.34
C SER A 459 36.39 -21.30 15.45
N TYR A 460 35.79 -21.04 14.30
CA TYR A 460 34.67 -20.13 14.14
C TYR A 460 33.61 -20.76 13.25
N LEU A 461 32.35 -20.41 13.50
CA LEU A 461 31.18 -20.84 12.73
C LEU A 461 30.53 -19.63 12.07
N LEU A 462 30.25 -19.73 10.77
CA LEU A 462 29.62 -18.65 10.01
C LEU A 462 28.08 -18.71 10.15
N PHE A 463 27.46 -17.53 10.22
CA PHE A 463 26.01 -17.34 10.33
C PHE A 463 25.52 -16.25 9.38
N ILE A 464 24.25 -16.36 9.00
CA ILE A 464 23.50 -15.33 8.31
C ILE A 464 22.29 -14.91 9.15
N THR A 465 22.09 -13.61 9.25
CA THR A 465 20.98 -12.98 9.94
C THR A 465 20.09 -12.30 8.92
N VAL A 466 18.80 -12.54 9.06
CA VAL A 466 17.77 -12.02 8.18
C VAL A 466 16.88 -11.04 8.95
N PHE A 467 16.74 -9.82 8.45
CA PHE A 467 15.91 -8.75 9.01
C PHE A 467 14.59 -8.60 8.23
N ASN A 468 13.56 -8.12 8.92
CA ASN A 468 12.37 -7.55 8.27
C ASN A 468 12.49 -6.02 8.17
N ASP A 469 11.54 -5.38 7.51
CA ASP A 469 11.50 -3.93 7.25
C ASP A 469 11.49 -3.05 8.51
N ASN A 470 11.21 -3.65 9.69
CA ASN A 470 11.30 -2.99 10.99
C ASN A 470 12.65 -3.26 11.71
N ALA A 471 13.64 -3.78 11.00
CA ALA A 471 14.94 -4.23 11.50
C ALA A 471 14.84 -5.23 12.67
N LYS A 472 13.72 -5.96 12.81
CA LYS A 472 13.60 -7.03 13.81
C LYS A 472 14.28 -8.29 13.28
N ILE A 473 15.24 -8.79 14.05
CA ILE A 473 15.97 -10.03 13.76
C ILE A 473 14.98 -11.20 13.76
N ARG A 474 14.87 -11.93 12.64
CA ARG A 474 14.10 -13.18 12.60
C ARG A 474 14.82 -14.29 13.37
N SER A 475 16.12 -14.45 13.13
CA SER A 475 17.02 -15.38 13.82
C SER A 475 18.43 -15.33 13.21
N ASN A 476 19.45 -15.80 13.96
CA ASN A 476 20.75 -16.15 13.40
C ASN A 476 20.68 -17.60 12.88
N VAL A 477 20.83 -17.78 11.57
CA VAL A 477 20.81 -19.09 10.93
C VAL A 477 22.23 -19.52 10.61
N ARG A 478 22.56 -20.79 10.85
CA ARG A 478 23.89 -21.32 10.49
C ARG A 478 24.10 -21.23 8.98
N PHE A 479 25.28 -20.76 8.58
CA PHE A 479 25.62 -20.65 7.17
C PHE A 479 26.05 -22.02 6.65
N LYS A 480 25.24 -22.59 5.75
CA LYS A 480 25.38 -23.98 5.28
C LYS A 480 25.84 -24.06 3.83
N GLU A 481 26.42 -25.20 3.45
CA GLU A 481 26.90 -25.48 2.11
C GLU A 481 25.85 -25.26 1.03
N LYS A 482 24.57 -25.53 1.32
CA LYS A 482 23.48 -25.34 0.34
C LYS A 482 23.32 -23.89 -0.10
N LEU A 483 23.82 -22.94 0.69
CA LEU A 483 23.81 -21.51 0.38
C LEU A 483 24.89 -21.15 -0.64
N LEU A 484 25.86 -22.03 -0.87
CA LEU A 484 27.04 -21.80 -1.70
C LEU A 484 26.92 -22.53 -3.02
N ASP A 485 27.27 -21.85 -4.10
CA ASP A 485 27.51 -22.56 -5.36
C ASP A 485 28.91 -23.16 -5.37
N ASN A 486 29.00 -24.49 -5.53
CA ASN A 486 30.25 -25.21 -5.76
C ASN A 486 31.38 -24.89 -4.76
N PHE A 487 31.11 -25.02 -3.45
CA PHE A 487 32.12 -24.76 -2.42
C PHE A 487 33.26 -25.80 -2.41
N CYS A 488 34.50 -25.30 -2.43
CA CYS A 488 35.71 -26.05 -2.11
C CYS A 488 36.41 -25.45 -0.89
N GLU A 489 37.11 -26.30 -0.14
CA GLU A 489 37.95 -25.85 0.98
C GLU A 489 39.02 -24.86 0.49
N LYS A 490 39.21 -23.79 1.25
CA LYS A 490 40.19 -22.74 0.93
C LYS A 490 41.15 -22.59 2.11
N SER A 491 42.45 -22.62 1.82
CA SER A 491 43.51 -22.41 2.81
C SER A 491 44.42 -21.28 2.39
N VAL A 492 44.73 -20.39 3.33
CA VAL A 492 45.57 -19.21 3.12
C VAL A 492 46.53 -19.03 4.30
N ILE A 493 47.73 -18.54 4.02
CA ILE A 493 48.63 -18.06 5.08
C ILE A 493 48.41 -16.55 5.18
N THR A 494 48.05 -16.09 6.37
CA THR A 494 47.80 -14.66 6.60
C THR A 494 49.10 -13.86 6.67
N ASP A 495 49.02 -12.53 6.53
CA ASP A 495 50.17 -11.63 6.71
C ASP A 495 50.85 -11.77 8.09
N ASN A 496 50.10 -12.21 9.10
CA ASN A 496 50.60 -12.50 10.45
C ASN A 496 51.12 -13.94 10.61
N ASN A 497 51.32 -14.66 9.50
CA ASN A 497 51.87 -16.01 9.42
C ASN A 497 51.03 -17.10 10.13
N LEU A 498 49.72 -16.88 10.23
CA LEU A 498 48.74 -17.90 10.67
C LEU A 498 48.20 -18.65 9.45
N ASP A 499 48.15 -19.99 9.56
CA ASP A 499 47.50 -20.85 8.56
C ASP A 499 46.00 -20.90 8.86
N VAL A 500 45.20 -20.41 7.91
CA VAL A 500 43.74 -20.28 8.03
C VAL A 500 43.09 -21.15 6.98
N THR A 501 42.14 -21.97 7.41
CA THR A 501 41.34 -22.84 6.55
C THR A 501 39.87 -22.52 6.71
N VAL A 502 39.19 -22.23 5.59
CA VAL A 502 37.74 -22.15 5.49
C VAL A 502 37.24 -23.44 4.87
N TYR A 503 36.43 -24.21 5.62
CA TYR A 503 36.06 -25.57 5.27
C TYR A 503 34.59 -25.88 5.59
N LYS A 504 34.12 -26.99 5.03
CA LYS A 504 32.79 -27.54 5.28
C LYS A 504 32.86 -28.65 6.31
N ALA A 505 32.06 -28.55 7.37
CA ALA A 505 31.88 -29.63 8.34
C ALA A 505 30.88 -30.70 7.85
N GLU A 506 30.90 -31.89 8.44
CA GLU A 506 30.04 -33.03 8.05
C GLU A 506 28.53 -32.72 8.05
N ASN A 507 28.10 -31.79 8.92
CA ASN A 507 26.70 -31.37 9.02
C ASN A 507 26.30 -30.27 8.01
N GLY A 508 27.20 -29.96 7.08
CA GLY A 508 27.08 -28.93 6.05
C GLY A 508 27.38 -27.52 6.53
N ASP A 509 27.78 -27.30 7.79
CA ASP A 509 28.11 -25.97 8.31
C ASP A 509 29.45 -25.48 7.73
N ILE A 510 29.54 -24.20 7.39
CA ILE A 510 30.78 -23.56 6.95
C ILE A 510 31.54 -22.99 8.15
N ARG A 511 32.82 -23.33 8.24
CA ARG A 511 33.67 -23.06 9.40
C ARG A 511 35.01 -22.48 8.98
N ILE A 512 35.62 -21.77 9.92
CA ILE A 512 36.96 -21.21 9.79
C ILE A 512 37.80 -21.78 10.93
N LYS A 513 39.03 -22.20 10.63
CA LYS A 513 40.01 -22.63 11.62
C LYS A 513 41.33 -21.93 11.36
N SER A 514 41.97 -21.48 12.42
CA SER A 514 43.35 -20.97 12.43
C SER A 514 44.26 -21.95 13.17
N LEU A 515 45.47 -22.18 12.66
CA LEU A 515 46.48 -23.06 13.26
C LEU A 515 47.66 -22.30 13.84
#